data_AF-A0A957PIU6-F1
#
_entry.id   AF-A0A957PIU6-F1
#
_cell.length_a   1.000
_cell.length_b   1.000
_cell.length_c   1.000
_cell.angle_alpha   90.00
_cell.angle_beta   90.00
_cell.angle_gamma   90.00
#
_symmetry.space_group_name_H-M   'P 1'
#
loop_
_entity.id
_entity.type
_entity.pdbx_description
1 polymer ?
#
loop_
_entity_poly.entity_id
_entity_poly.type
_entity_poly.pdbx_seq_one_letter_code
_entity_poly.pdbx_strand_id
1 'polypeptide(L)'
;NDIQPEDVASAIFTTSPDVVSVYPALAARQLGWLDVPLICGHEMNVPTGLSRCIRVLIHWNTDKGQQEIQHVYLRAAQSLRPDKTLVLSAQDRQELTAWIDEQLAIWQTSN
;
A
#
# COMPACT_ATOMS: atom_id res chain seq x y z
N ASN A 1 -6.79 9.91 1.98
CA ASN A 1 -7.15 10.43 0.64
C ASN A 1 -8.63 10.27 0.31
N ASP A 2 -9.36 9.34 0.94
CA ASP A 2 -10.78 9.07 0.65
C ASP A 2 -10.98 8.60 -0.81
N ILE A 3 -10.21 7.58 -1.19
CA ILE A 3 -10.22 7.03 -2.54
C ILE A 3 -11.34 6.01 -2.61
N GLN A 4 -12.26 6.17 -3.56
CA GLN A 4 -13.24 5.15 -3.90
C GLN A 4 -12.73 4.30 -5.09
N PRO A 5 -13.00 2.97 -5.11
CA PRO A 5 -12.52 2.09 -6.18
C PRO A 5 -12.88 2.56 -7.60
N GLU A 6 -14.09 3.10 -7.78
CA GLU A 6 -14.61 3.63 -9.05
C GLU A 6 -13.80 4.80 -9.63
N ASP A 7 -13.08 5.53 -8.79
CA ASP A 7 -12.25 6.66 -9.21
C ASP A 7 -10.83 6.22 -9.60
N VAL A 8 -10.45 4.97 -9.34
CA VAL A 8 -9.10 4.45 -9.57
C VAL A 8 -8.95 3.98 -11.01
N ALA A 9 -8.16 4.72 -11.79
CA ALA A 9 -7.84 4.34 -13.17
C ALA A 9 -6.98 3.06 -13.23
N SER A 10 -6.00 2.92 -12.33
CA SER A 10 -5.18 1.72 -12.18
C SER A 10 -4.31 1.79 -10.92
N ALA A 11 -3.73 0.66 -10.51
CA ALA A 11 -2.68 0.62 -9.50
C ALA A 11 -1.52 -0.30 -9.88
N ILE A 12 -0.30 0.14 -9.58
CA ILE A 12 0.94 -0.57 -9.79
C ILE A 12 1.53 -0.90 -8.42
N PHE A 13 1.84 -2.17 -8.21
CA PHE A 13 2.49 -2.67 -7.00
C PHE A 13 3.91 -3.07 -7.34
N THR A 14 4.88 -2.59 -6.57
CA THR A 14 6.26 -3.09 -6.66
C THR A 14 6.71 -3.70 -5.35
N THR A 15 7.48 -4.77 -5.41
CA THR A 15 8.12 -5.36 -4.25
C THR A 15 9.63 -5.33 -4.37
N SER A 16 10.34 -5.26 -3.25
CA SER A 16 11.75 -5.66 -3.26
C SER A 16 11.86 -7.16 -3.65
N PRO A 17 12.95 -7.58 -4.32
CA PRO A 17 13.06 -8.93 -4.86
C PRO A 17 13.02 -10.07 -3.82
N ASP A 18 13.21 -9.75 -2.54
CA ASP A 18 13.13 -10.68 -1.41
C ASP A 18 11.68 -10.97 -0.93
N VAL A 19 10.67 -10.34 -1.53
CA VAL A 19 9.25 -10.63 -1.27
C VAL A 19 8.68 -11.50 -2.40
N VAL A 20 8.45 -12.78 -2.09
CA VAL A 20 8.06 -13.80 -3.08
C VAL A 20 6.89 -14.68 -2.65
N SER A 21 6.29 -14.43 -1.48
CA SER A 21 5.26 -15.31 -0.92
C SER A 21 3.91 -15.19 -1.62
N VAL A 22 3.47 -13.96 -1.94
CA VAL A 22 2.15 -13.66 -2.51
C VAL A 22 2.21 -12.38 -3.34
N TYR A 23 1.39 -12.29 -4.40
CA TYR A 23 1.20 -11.06 -5.17
C TYR A 23 0.50 -9.97 -4.34
N PRO A 24 1.06 -8.75 -4.21
CA PRO A 24 0.43 -7.67 -3.43
C PRO A 24 -0.96 -7.27 -3.91
N ALA A 25 -1.25 -7.39 -5.21
CA ALA A 25 -2.56 -7.07 -5.77
C ALA A 25 -3.72 -7.90 -5.17
N LEU A 26 -3.42 -9.05 -4.55
CA LEU A 26 -4.43 -9.84 -3.83
C LEU A 26 -5.10 -9.03 -2.71
N ALA A 27 -4.33 -8.21 -1.98
CA ALA A 27 -4.88 -7.37 -0.92
C ALA A 27 -5.87 -6.35 -1.46
N ALA A 28 -5.59 -5.72 -2.62
CA ALA A 28 -6.53 -4.80 -3.25
C ALA A 28 -7.82 -5.50 -3.68
N ARG A 29 -7.73 -6.75 -4.17
CA ARG A 29 -8.92 -7.55 -4.50
C ARG A 29 -9.78 -7.86 -3.27
N GLN A 30 -9.15 -8.19 -2.15
CA GLN A 30 -9.85 -8.40 -0.87
C GLN A 30 -10.53 -7.12 -0.36
N LEU A 31 -9.97 -5.95 -0.69
CA LEU A 31 -10.55 -4.64 -0.41
C LEU A 31 -11.64 -4.21 -1.43
N GLY A 32 -12.04 -5.09 -2.34
CA GLY A 32 -13.14 -4.82 -3.29
C GLY A 32 -12.72 -4.14 -4.60
N TRP A 33 -11.42 -3.98 -4.87
CA TRP A 33 -10.94 -3.42 -6.14
C TRP A 33 -10.99 -4.48 -7.26
N LEU A 34 -12.19 -4.96 -7.58
CA LEU A 34 -12.42 -6.09 -8.48
C LEU A 34 -12.27 -5.69 -9.96
N ASP A 35 -12.68 -4.48 -10.32
CA ASP A 35 -12.65 -3.97 -11.69
C ASP A 35 -11.45 -3.07 -11.98
N VAL A 36 -10.74 -2.64 -10.94
CA VAL A 36 -9.53 -1.81 -11.09
C VAL A 36 -8.42 -2.63 -11.77
N PRO A 37 -7.76 -2.10 -12.81
CA PRO A 37 -6.57 -2.72 -13.40
C PRO A 37 -5.41 -2.71 -12.41
N LEU A 38 -4.89 -3.89 -12.06
CA LEU A 38 -3.79 -4.07 -11.11
C LEU A 38 -2.61 -4.78 -11.80
N ILE A 39 -1.39 -4.29 -11.60
CA ILE A 39 -0.17 -4.97 -12.05
C ILE A 39 0.88 -5.02 -10.94
N CYS A 40 1.59 -6.14 -10.85
CA CYS A 40 2.70 -6.32 -9.92
C CYS A 40 4.02 -6.43 -10.67
N GLY A 41 5.09 -5.90 -10.07
CA GLY A 41 6.46 -6.07 -10.54
C GLY A 41 7.45 -6.10 -9.38
N HIS A 42 8.70 -6.43 -9.68
CA HIS A 42 9.79 -6.20 -8.75
C HIS A 42 10.39 -4.81 -8.98
N GLU A 43 10.73 -4.15 -7.89
CA GLU A 43 11.53 -2.93 -7.88
C GLU A 43 12.99 -3.25 -8.24
N MET A 44 13.73 -2.23 -8.66
CA MET A 44 15.18 -2.31 -8.84
C MET A 44 15.87 -2.92 -7.60
N ASN A 45 16.75 -3.89 -7.83
CA ASN A 45 17.54 -4.53 -6.78
C ASN A 45 18.77 -3.70 -6.40
N VAL A 46 18.55 -2.59 -5.69
CA VAL A 46 19.62 -1.73 -5.20
C VAL A 46 20.20 -2.32 -3.90
N PRO A 47 21.53 -2.51 -3.75
CA PRO A 47 22.13 -3.11 -2.55
C PRO A 47 21.80 -2.42 -1.23
N THR A 48 21.63 -1.09 -1.24
CA THR A 48 21.23 -0.28 -0.08
C THR A 48 19.72 -0.06 0.00
N GLY A 49 18.95 -0.72 -0.88
CA GLY A 49 17.51 -0.63 -0.95
C GLY A 49 16.83 -1.21 0.29
N LEU A 50 15.64 -0.70 0.59
CA LEU A 50 14.85 -1.20 1.71
C LEU A 50 14.33 -2.61 1.41
N SER A 51 14.74 -3.58 2.24
CA SER A 51 14.30 -4.98 2.19
C SER A 51 12.85 -5.13 2.61
N ARG A 52 12.20 -6.21 2.14
CA ARG A 52 10.78 -6.55 2.41
C ARG A 52 9.83 -5.36 2.22
N CYS A 53 10.07 -4.56 1.19
CA CYS A 53 9.34 -3.34 0.94
C CYS A 53 8.31 -3.55 -0.18
N ILE A 54 7.06 -3.21 0.09
CA ILE A 54 6.00 -3.12 -0.91
C ILE A 54 5.71 -1.64 -1.14
N ARG A 55 5.62 -1.24 -2.41
CA ARG A 55 5.25 0.11 -2.84
C ARG A 55 3.99 0.01 -3.69
N VAL A 56 3.17 1.06 -3.61
CA VAL A 56 1.94 1.18 -4.39
C VAL A 56 1.91 2.55 -5.05
N LEU A 57 1.78 2.57 -6.37
CA LEU A 57 1.44 3.76 -7.14
C LEU A 57 0.00 3.63 -7.61
N ILE A 58 -0.84 4.60 -7.27
CA ILE A 58 -2.25 4.63 -7.64
C ILE A 58 -2.43 5.77 -8.64
N HIS A 59 -2.95 5.45 -9.82
CA HIS A 59 -3.47 6.46 -10.75
C HIS A 59 -4.93 6.72 -10.38
N TRP A 60 -5.18 7.90 -9.84
CA TRP A 60 -6.48 8.29 -9.28
C TRP A 60 -7.05 9.48 -10.06
N ASN A 61 -8.28 9.34 -10.56
CA ASN A 61 -9.02 10.44 -11.14
C ASN A 61 -9.58 11.30 -10.00
N THR A 62 -9.05 12.50 -9.82
CA THR A 62 -9.45 13.39 -8.72
C THR A 62 -9.28 14.84 -9.09
N ASP A 63 -10.13 15.70 -8.52
CA ASP A 63 -10.03 17.15 -8.63
C ASP A 63 -9.02 17.75 -7.62
N LYS A 64 -8.48 16.93 -6.70
CA LYS A 64 -7.48 17.37 -5.72
C LYS A 64 -6.17 17.75 -6.41
N GLY A 65 -5.62 18.90 -6.04
CA GLY A 65 -4.29 19.32 -6.46
C GLY A 65 -3.19 18.45 -5.84
N GLN A 66 -2.03 18.41 -6.49
CA GLN A 66 -0.92 17.51 -6.10
C GLN A 66 -0.43 17.72 -4.66
N GLN A 67 -0.51 18.94 -4.12
CA GLN A 67 -0.10 19.25 -2.75
C GLN A 67 -1.12 18.79 -1.69
N GLU A 68 -2.35 18.52 -2.08
CA GLU A 68 -3.41 18.03 -1.20
C GLU A 68 -3.37 16.50 -1.04
N ILE A 69 -2.61 15.81 -1.91
CA ILE A 69 -2.46 14.36 -1.87
C ILE A 69 -1.57 13.96 -0.69
N GLN A 70 -2.12 13.11 0.18
CA GLN A 70 -1.38 12.54 1.30
C GLN A 70 -0.74 11.23 0.88
N HIS A 71 0.57 11.24 0.69
CA HIS A 71 1.34 10.02 0.43
C HIS A 71 1.65 9.30 1.74
N VAL A 72 1.41 7.99 1.80
CA VAL A 72 1.52 7.21 3.03
C VAL A 72 2.80 6.37 3.01
N TYR A 73 3.63 6.52 4.04
CA TYR A 73 4.82 5.72 4.28
C TYR A 73 4.74 5.10 5.68
N LEU A 74 4.75 3.77 5.76
CA LEU A 74 4.56 3.03 7.00
C LEU A 74 5.84 2.27 7.39
N ARG A 75 5.99 1.99 8.70
CA ARG A 75 7.10 1.20 9.25
C ARG A 75 8.46 1.75 8.76
N ALA A 76 9.38 0.86 8.36
CA ALA A 76 10.69 1.26 7.86
C ALA A 76 10.64 2.10 6.56
N ALA A 77 9.54 2.08 5.81
CA ALA A 77 9.42 2.88 4.59
C ALA A 77 9.31 4.39 4.86
N GLN A 78 9.04 4.80 6.11
CA GLN A 78 9.07 6.21 6.53
C GLN A 78 10.40 6.90 6.18
N SER A 79 11.51 6.17 6.25
CA SER A 79 12.85 6.71 5.93
C SER A 79 13.02 7.06 4.44
N LEU A 80 12.18 6.54 3.54
CA LEU A 80 12.26 6.81 2.11
C LEU A 80 11.78 8.24 1.76
N ARG A 81 10.89 8.81 2.58
CA ARG A 81 10.34 10.16 2.43
C ARG A 81 10.10 10.80 3.80
N PRO A 82 11.17 11.24 4.49
CA PRO A 82 11.04 11.86 5.80
C PRO A 82 10.19 13.15 5.74
N ASP A 83 10.16 13.83 4.59
CA ASP A 83 9.37 15.04 4.35
C ASP A 83 7.86 14.80 4.13
N LYS A 84 7.44 13.55 3.88
CA LYS A 84 6.04 13.16 3.67
C LYS A 84 5.57 12.08 4.65
N THR A 85 6.33 11.84 5.71
CA THR A 85 5.97 10.85 6.71
C THR A 85 4.77 11.34 7.51
N LEU A 86 3.63 10.68 7.32
CA LEU A 86 2.45 10.91 8.15
C LEU A 86 2.71 10.34 9.56
N VAL A 87 2.55 11.20 10.56
CA VAL A 87 2.47 10.76 11.96
C VAL A 87 1.00 10.49 12.25
N LEU A 88 0.59 9.24 12.12
CA LEU A 88 -0.73 8.79 12.57
C LEU A 88 -0.89 9.09 14.06
N SER A 89 -2.08 9.55 14.46
CA SER A 89 -2.40 9.69 15.88
C SER A 89 -2.34 8.34 16.58
N ALA A 90 -2.26 8.34 17.91
CA ALA A 90 -2.28 7.09 18.68
C ALA A 90 -3.54 6.26 18.39
N GLN A 91 -4.68 6.95 18.22
CA GLN A 91 -5.97 6.34 17.88
C GLN A 91 -5.94 5.73 16.48
N ASP A 92 -5.57 6.50 15.45
CA ASP A 92 -5.52 6.00 14.06
C ASP A 92 -4.57 4.81 13.93
N ARG A 93 -3.46 4.83 14.69
CA ARG A 93 -2.50 3.72 14.72
C ARG A 93 -3.10 2.47 15.37
N GLN A 94 -3.86 2.62 16.44
CA GLN A 94 -4.53 1.50 17.10
C GLN A 94 -5.58 0.89 16.17
N GLU A 95 -6.39 1.72 15.51
CA GLU A 95 -7.39 1.26 14.53
C GLU A 95 -6.75 0.54 13.36
N LEU A 96 -5.69 1.09 12.78
CA LEU A 96 -4.93 0.44 11.71
C LEU A 96 -4.36 -0.91 12.16
N THR A 97 -3.83 -0.99 13.38
CA THR A 97 -3.23 -2.23 13.91
C THR A 97 -4.30 -3.29 14.10
N ALA A 98 -5.43 -2.93 14.71
CA ALA A 98 -6.56 -3.84 14.91
C ALA A 98 -7.09 -4.39 13.57
N TRP A 99 -7.22 -3.54 12.56
CA TRP A 99 -7.63 -3.96 11.23
C TRP A 99 -6.61 -4.91 10.57
N ILE A 100 -5.30 -4.61 10.69
CA ILE A 100 -4.24 -5.50 10.17
C ILE A 100 -4.34 -6.88 10.84
N ASP A 101 -4.52 -6.93 12.15
CA ASP A 101 -4.60 -8.19 12.90
C ASP A 101 -5.82 -9.02 12.50
N GLU A 102 -6.96 -8.37 12.26
CA GLU A 102 -8.17 -9.01 11.73
C GLU A 102 -7.92 -9.62 10.34
N GLN A 103 -7.31 -8.88 9.41
CA GLN A 103 -7.01 -9.40 8.08
C GLN A 103 -6.00 -10.55 8.10
N LEU A 104 -5.01 -10.49 9.01
CA LEU A 104 -4.06 -11.59 9.20
C LEU A 104 -4.75 -12.86 9.71
N ALA A 105 -5.69 -12.73 10.64
CA ALA A 105 -6.49 -13.87 11.12
C ALA A 105 -7.36 -14.47 10.01
N ILE A 106 -7.97 -13.65 9.16
CA ILE A 106 -8.73 -14.11 7.99
C ILE A 106 -7.82 -14.86 7.01
N TRP A 107 -6.61 -14.32 6.75
CA TRP A 107 -5.67 -14.96 5.83
C TRP A 107 -5.18 -16.32 6.35
N GLN A 108 -4.91 -16.44 7.64
CA GLN A 108 -4.48 -17.69 8.30
C GLN A 108 -5.55 -18.78 8.35
N THR A 109 -6.83 -18.40 8.32
CA THR A 109 -7.93 -19.38 8.27
C THR A 109 -8.27 -19.80 6.84
N SER A 110 -7.83 -19.03 5.85
CA SER A 110 -8.11 -19.24 4.42
C SER A 110 -6.96 -19.88 3.63
N ASN A 111 -5.78 -20.06 4.24
CA ASN A 111 -4.58 -20.71 3.65
C ASN A 111 -3.89 -21.60 4.69
#